data_AF-A0ABD6YMJ7-F1
#
_entry.id   AF-A0ABD6YMJ7-F1
#
_cell.length_a   1.000
_cell.length_b   1.000
_cell.length_c   1.000
_cell.angle_alpha   90.00
_cell.angle_beta   90.00
_cell.angle_gamma   90.00
#
_symmetry.space_group_name_H-M   'P 1'
#
loop_
_entity.id
_entity.type
_entity.pdbx_description
1 polymer ?
#
loop_
_entity_poly.entity_id
_entity_poly.type
_entity_poly.pdbx_seq_one_letter_code
_entity_poly.pdbx_strand_id
1 'polypeptide(L)' 'MLLTDKEYMQLSTILEIIARIVGEGFKGRDGFTKKAKQYIKNTEIEIATVIKVAGRLELFLE' A
#
# COMPACT_ATOMS: atom_id res chain seq x y z
N MET A 1 -16.10 -10.72 12.78
CA MET A 1 -15.02 -11.69 12.49
C MET A 1 -13.70 -10.93 12.63
N LEU A 2 -12.76 -11.45 13.40
CA LEU A 2 -11.42 -10.85 13.52
C LEU A 2 -10.53 -11.36 12.37
N LEU A 3 -9.53 -10.58 11.98
CA LEU A 3 -8.52 -11.02 11.02
C LEU A 3 -7.71 -12.17 11.61
N THR A 4 -7.34 -13.13 10.77
CA THR A 4 -6.31 -14.11 11.12
C THR A 4 -4.94 -13.43 11.24
N ASP A 5 -3.99 -14.07 11.94
CA ASP A 5 -2.63 -13.53 12.09
C ASP A 5 -1.97 -13.25 10.74
N LYS A 6 -2.21 -14.12 9.75
CA LYS A 6 -1.70 -13.94 8.38
C LYS A 6 -2.28 -12.68 7.74
N GLU A 7 -3.59 -12.49 7.82
CA GLU A 7 -4.27 -11.33 7.24
C GLU A 7 -3.85 -10.04 7.95
N TYR A 8 -3.68 -10.07 9.28
CA TYR A 8 -3.18 -8.95 10.06
C TYR A 8 -1.76 -8.55 9.64
N MET A 9 -0.84 -9.51 9.53
CA MET A 9 0.54 -9.25 9.13
C MET A 9 0.63 -8.68 7.72
N GLN A 10 -0.19 -9.20 6.79
CA GLN A 10 -0.29 -8.65 5.43
C GLN A 10 -0.80 -7.20 5.46
N LEU A 11 -1.85 -6.90 6.21
CA LEU A 11 -2.36 -5.53 6.34
C LEU A 11 -1.33 -4.59 6.97
N SER A 12 -0.64 -5.01 8.04
CA SER A 12 0.42 -4.21 8.67
C SER A 12 1.50 -3.85 7.67
N THR A 13 1.99 -4.83 6.91
CA THR A 13 3.01 -4.62 5.87
C THR A 13 2.53 -3.66 4.78
N ILE A 14 1.27 -3.78 4.35
CA ILE A 14 0.67 -2.85 3.38
C ILE A 14 0.65 -1.42 3.93
N LEU A 15 0.22 -1.22 5.18
CA LEU A 15 0.14 0.09 5.81
C LEU A 15 1.54 0.71 6.00
N GLU A 16 2.55 -0.08 6.34
CA GLU A 16 3.95 0.38 6.41
C GLU A 16 4.47 0.87 5.06
N ILE A 17 4.21 0.12 3.99
CA ILE A 17 4.56 0.52 2.62
C ILE A 17 3.89 1.84 2.27
N ILE A 18 2.58 1.96 2.54
CA ILE A 18 1.82 3.19 2.30
C ILE A 18 2.41 4.37 3.08
N ALA A 19 2.65 4.20 4.38
CA ALA A 19 3.18 5.25 5.24
C ALA A 19 4.55 5.74 4.74
N ARG A 20 5.41 4.83 4.30
CA ARG A 20 6.70 5.18 3.70
C ARG A 20 6.55 6.00 2.42
N ILE A 21 5.66 5.58 1.52
CA ILE A 21 5.42 6.31 0.26
C ILE A 21 4.89 7.71 0.53
N VAL A 22 3.96 7.85 1.48
CA VAL A 22 3.41 9.14 1.93
C VAL A 22 4.52 10.02 2.52
N GLY A 23 5.35 9.47 3.41
CA GLY A 23 6.47 10.18 4.04
C GLY A 23 7.52 10.67 3.04
N GLU A 24 7.77 9.92 1.97
CA GLU A 24 8.70 10.31 0.90
C GLU A 24 8.06 11.22 -0.16
N GLY A 25 6.74 11.43 -0.09
CA GLY A 25 5.96 12.11 -1.11
C GLY A 25 5.82 11.33 -2.43
N PHE A 26 4.73 11.62 -3.14
CA PHE A 26 4.42 11.06 -4.45
C PHE A 26 3.59 12.05 -5.29
N LYS A 27 3.56 11.87 -6.61
CA LYS A 27 2.76 12.70 -7.54
C LYS A 27 1.60 11.90 -8.12
N GLY A 28 0.41 12.13 -7.57
CA GLY A 28 -0.82 11.46 -7.99
C GLY A 28 -0.75 9.93 -7.93
N ARG A 29 -1.72 9.28 -8.57
CA ARG A 29 -1.85 7.81 -8.59
C ARG A 29 -0.67 7.10 -9.24
N ASP A 30 -0.14 7.65 -10.34
CA ASP A 30 0.97 7.05 -11.08
C ASP A 30 2.28 7.10 -10.28
N GLY A 31 2.57 8.23 -9.64
CA GLY A 31 3.74 8.39 -8.80
C GLY A 31 3.73 7.44 -7.62
N PHE A 32 2.56 7.25 -7.00
CA PHE A 32 2.42 6.26 -5.93
C PHE A 32 2.57 4.83 -6.44
N THR A 33 1.92 4.49 -7.55
CA THR A 33 1.99 3.13 -8.14
C THR A 33 3.42 2.74 -8.46
N LYS A 34 4.22 3.69 -8.97
CA LYS A 34 5.65 3.48 -9.24
C LYS A 34 6.43 3.16 -7.96
N LYS A 35 6.21 3.93 -6.89
CA LYS A 35 6.86 3.69 -5.59
C LYS A 35 6.40 2.40 -4.92
N ALA A 36 5.10 2.13 -4.92
CA ALA A 36 4.54 0.88 -4.38
C ALA A 36 5.16 -0.35 -5.05
N LYS A 37 5.32 -0.35 -6.39
CA LYS A 37 6.01 -1.43 -7.12
C LYS A 37 7.46 -1.65 -6.66
N GLN A 38 8.16 -0.60 -6.24
CA GLN A 38 9.52 -0.73 -5.72
C GLN A 38 9.53 -1.40 -4.34
N TYR A 39 8.58 -1.04 -3.46
CA TYR A 39 8.52 -1.56 -2.10
C TYR A 39 8.02 -3.00 -1.99
N ILE A 40 7.08 -3.42 -2.85
CA ILE A 40 6.54 -4.78 -2.80
C ILE A 40 7.42 -5.84 -3.47
N LYS A 41 8.52 -5.45 -4.13
CA LYS A 41 9.33 -6.35 -4.99
C LYS A 41 9.81 -7.62 -4.28
N ASN A 42 10.01 -7.55 -2.96
CA ASN A 42 10.46 -8.67 -2.13
C ASN A 42 9.37 -9.16 -1.16
N THR A 43 8.10 -8.88 -1.47
CA THR A 43 6.95 -9.27 -0.65
C THR A 43 6.00 -10.13 -1.48
N GLU A 44 5.18 -10.95 -0.84
CA GLU A 44 4.09 -11.68 -1.50
C GLU A 44 2.86 -10.79 -1.76
N ILE A 45 2.97 -9.48 -1.54
CA ILE A 45 1.85 -8.55 -1.63
C ILE A 45 1.63 -8.15 -3.08
N GLU A 46 0.41 -8.37 -3.56
CA GLU A 46 0.00 -7.86 -4.86
C GLU A 46 -0.13 -6.34 -4.86
N ILE A 47 0.40 -5.70 -5.90
CA ILE A 47 0.28 -4.25 -6.09
C ILE A 47 -1.18 -3.77 -6.05
N ALA A 48 -2.10 -4.56 -6.59
CA ALA A 48 -3.52 -4.24 -6.62
C ALA A 48 -4.09 -4.05 -5.21
N THR A 49 -3.65 -4.84 -4.25
CA THR A 49 -4.07 -4.74 -2.84
C THR A 49 -3.56 -3.46 -2.21
N VAL A 50 -2.30 -3.08 -2.44
CA VAL A 50 -1.74 -1.81 -1.94
C VAL A 50 -2.51 -0.62 -2.51
N ILE A 51 -2.78 -0.62 -3.81
CA ILE A 51 -3.55 0.45 -4.48
C ILE A 51 -4.98 0.52 -3.93
N LYS A 52 -5.63 -0.63 -3.71
CA LYS A 52 -6.98 -0.69 -3.14
C LYS A 52 -7.04 -0.13 -1.71
N VAL A 53 -6.06 -0.47 -0.87
CA VAL A 53 -5.98 0.07 0.49
C VAL A 53 -5.66 1.57 0.46
N ALA A 54 -4.72 2.00 -0.37
CA ALA A 54 -4.41 3.42 -0.54
C ALA A 54 -5.62 4.25 -1.01
N GLY A 55 -6.45 3.69 -1.90
CA GLY A 55 -7.72 4.31 -2.32
C GLY A 55 -8.75 4.38 -1.19
N ARG A 56 -8.85 3.35 -0.34
CA ARG A 56 -9.71 3.38 0.85
C ARG A 56 -9.26 4.38 1.92
N LEU A 57 -7.99 4.76 1.89
CA LEU A 57 -7.40 5.80 2.73
C LEU A 57 -7.47 7.20 2.06
N GLU A 58 -8.14 7.32 0.92
CA GLU A 58 -8.35 8.59 0.21
C GLU A 58 -7.05 9.32 -0.16
N LEU A 59 -5.96 8.57 -0.40
CA LEU A 59 -4.64 9.14 -0.75
C LEU A 59 -4.58 9.74 -2.15
N PHE A 60 -5.57 9.42 -2.98
CA PHE A 60 -5.83 10.09 -4.25
C PHE A 60 -7.33 10.31 -4.29
N LEU A 61 -7.74 11.57 -4.32
CA LEU A 61 -9.09 11.93 -4.69
C LEU A 61 -9.14 11.92 -6.21
N GLU A 62 -10.14 11.25 -6.79
CA GLU A 62 -10.45 11.34 -8.22
C GLU A 62 -10.72 12.79 -8.64
#